data_AF-A0A7C4WIR6-F1
#
_entry.id   AF-A0A7C4WIR6-F1
#
_cell.length_a   1.000
_cell.length_b   1.000
_cell.length_c   1.000
_cell.angle_alpha   90.00
_cell.angle_beta   90.00
_cell.angle_gamma   90.00
#
_symmetry.space_group_name_H-M   'P 1'
#
loop_
_entity.id
_entity.type
_entity.pdbx_description
1 polymer ?
#
loop_
_entity_poly.entity_id
_entity_poly.type
_entity_poly.pdbx_seq_one_letter_code
_entity_poly.pdbx_strand_id
1 'polypeptide(L)'
;MRLEDLEKLMLSNLDEFLNSCSGICRSDIPYSPSLSEHSILDGCGQCLLRNLMDSIDVESFNIILRDGNYLEFFRLDDVIVEIGNDVAFIIPLDEFISRIRELREFNIISDEDVESLTSWFRGSG
;
A
#
# COMPACT_ATOMS: atom_id res chain seq x y z
N MET A 1 11.62 -0.56 8.00
CA MET A 1 10.98 -1.71 8.67
C MET A 1 10.64 -2.78 7.63
N ARG A 2 10.56 -4.06 8.00
CA ARG A 2 10.24 -5.15 7.06
C ARG A 2 8.75 -5.47 7.02
N LEU A 3 8.30 -6.16 5.96
CA LEU A 3 6.92 -6.62 5.80
C LEU A 3 6.44 -7.48 6.98
N GLU A 4 7.30 -8.38 7.48
CA GLU A 4 7.00 -9.22 8.65
C GLU A 4 6.75 -8.39 9.91
N ASP A 5 7.48 -7.29 10.09
CA ASP A 5 7.29 -6.38 11.23
C ASP A 5 5.97 -5.61 11.09
N LEU A 6 5.62 -5.22 9.88
CA LEU A 6 4.33 -4.58 9.58
C LEU A 6 3.16 -5.52 9.89
N GLU A 7 3.25 -6.80 9.49
CA GLU A 7 2.21 -7.80 9.81
C GLU A 7 2.05 -7.99 11.32
N LYS A 8 3.15 -8.06 12.07
CA LYS A 8 3.11 -8.14 13.54
C LYS A 8 2.43 -6.91 14.17
N LEU A 9 2.72 -5.71 13.65
CA LEU A 9 2.07 -4.48 14.11
C LEU A 9 0.58 -4.48 13.80
N MET A 10 0.19 -4.94 12.61
CA MET A 10 -1.22 -5.09 12.23
C MET A 10 -1.97 -6.03 13.18
N LEU A 11 -1.40 -7.20 13.46
CA LEU A 11 -2.00 -8.20 14.35
C LEU A 11 -2.07 -7.71 15.80
N SER A 12 -1.07 -6.96 16.26
CA SER A 12 -1.03 -6.43 17.63
C SER A 12 -2.06 -5.33 17.88
N ASN A 13 -2.50 -4.63 16.84
CA ASN A 13 -3.48 -3.53 16.90
C ASN A 13 -4.79 -3.88 16.16
N LEU A 14 -5.03 -5.16 15.89
CA LEU A 14 -6.10 -5.62 15.02
C LEU A 14 -7.49 -5.16 15.50
N ASP A 15 -7.76 -5.25 16.81
CA ASP A 15 -9.05 -4.83 17.37
C ASP A 15 -9.32 -3.33 17.17
N GLU A 16 -8.29 -2.49 17.32
CA GLU A 16 -8.40 -1.05 17.08
C GLU A 16 -8.73 -0.77 15.61
N PHE A 17 -7.98 -1.38 14.70
CA PHE A 17 -8.19 -1.18 13.27
C PHE A 17 -9.52 -1.76 12.78
N LEU A 18 -9.96 -2.91 13.30
CA LEU A 18 -11.28 -3.48 12.99
C LEU A 18 -12.42 -2.54 13.41
N ASN A 19 -12.28 -1.85 14.54
CA ASN A 19 -13.25 -0.86 14.98
C ASN A 19 -13.28 0.35 14.02
N SER A 20 -12.11 0.86 13.62
CA SER A 20 -11.99 1.94 12.62
C SER A 20 -12.57 1.53 11.26
N CYS A 21 -12.46 0.25 10.91
CA CYS A 21 -12.96 -0.32 9.65
C CYS A 21 -14.36 -0.95 9.77
N SER A 22 -15.12 -0.71 10.83
CA SER A 22 -16.41 -1.37 11.11
C SER A 22 -17.50 -1.18 10.04
N GLY A 23 -17.38 -0.13 9.20
CA GLY A 23 -18.27 0.07 8.04
C GLY A 23 -17.99 -0.87 6.86
N ILE A 24 -16.82 -1.54 6.86
CA ILE A 24 -16.33 -2.37 5.75
C ILE A 24 -16.05 -3.80 6.24
N CYS A 25 -15.42 -3.94 7.40
CA CYS A 25 -15.11 -5.22 8.02
C CYS A 25 -16.36 -5.85 8.66
N ARG A 26 -16.59 -7.14 8.39
CA ARG A 26 -17.69 -7.89 8.99
C ARG A 26 -17.24 -8.45 10.34
N SER A 27 -17.88 -8.02 11.41
CA SER A 27 -17.51 -8.39 12.80
C SER A 27 -17.87 -9.83 13.18
N ASP A 28 -18.64 -10.54 12.35
CA ASP A 28 -19.06 -11.93 12.56
C ASP A 28 -18.09 -12.96 11.99
N ILE A 29 -17.04 -12.53 11.27
CA ILE A 29 -16.05 -13.41 10.66
C ILE A 29 -14.69 -13.16 11.33
N PRO A 30 -14.05 -14.19 11.92
CA PRO A 30 -12.68 -14.09 12.38
C PRO A 30 -11.78 -13.67 11.22
N TYR A 31 -11.18 -12.50 11.31
CA TYR A 31 -10.31 -11.95 10.30
C TYR A 31 -8.87 -12.03 10.79
N SER A 32 -8.00 -12.71 10.04
CA SER A 32 -6.56 -12.78 10.30
C SER A 32 -5.87 -12.33 9.02
N PRO A 33 -5.50 -11.04 8.91
CA PRO A 33 -4.79 -10.59 7.73
C PRO A 33 -3.44 -11.29 7.66
N SER A 34 -3.08 -11.73 6.45
CA SER A 34 -1.73 -12.15 6.14
C SER A 34 -1.17 -11.23 5.07
N LEU A 35 0.00 -10.66 5.36
CA LEU A 35 0.73 -9.84 4.38
C LEU A 35 1.75 -10.70 3.67
N SER A 36 1.72 -10.68 2.35
CA SER A 36 2.69 -11.38 1.51
C SER A 36 2.99 -10.57 0.27
N GLU A 37 4.19 -10.75 -0.28
CA GLU A 37 4.53 -10.23 -1.60
C GLU A 37 3.48 -10.64 -2.64
N HIS A 38 3.18 -9.73 -3.57
CA HIS A 38 2.16 -9.87 -4.60
C HIS A 38 0.72 -10.05 -4.09
N SER A 39 0.47 -9.85 -2.79
CA SER A 39 -0.90 -9.87 -2.28
C SER A 39 -1.66 -8.62 -2.69
N ILE A 40 -2.89 -8.83 -3.16
CA ILE A 40 -3.89 -7.79 -3.36
C ILE A 40 -4.84 -7.86 -2.18
N LEU A 41 -4.98 -6.75 -1.46
CA LEU A 41 -5.89 -6.58 -0.35
C LEU A 41 -7.02 -5.68 -0.79
N ASP A 42 -8.26 -6.07 -0.52
CA ASP A 42 -9.46 -5.30 -0.79
C ASP A 42 -10.35 -5.21 0.46
N GLY A 43 -11.34 -4.31 0.42
CA GLY A 43 -12.33 -4.16 1.47
C GLY A 43 -11.72 -4.03 2.87
N CYS A 44 -11.97 -5.02 3.73
CA CYS A 44 -11.45 -5.01 5.10
C CYS A 44 -9.92 -5.01 5.15
N GLY A 45 -9.25 -5.80 4.29
CA GLY A 45 -7.78 -5.87 4.28
C GLY A 45 -7.13 -4.56 3.87
N GLN A 46 -7.68 -3.92 2.83
CA GLN A 46 -7.22 -2.59 2.40
C GLN A 46 -7.42 -1.55 3.49
N CYS A 47 -8.59 -1.55 4.16
CA CYS A 47 -8.89 -0.59 5.22
C CYS A 47 -7.94 -0.74 6.41
N LEU A 48 -7.70 -1.98 6.85
CA LEU A 48 -6.79 -2.27 7.96
C LEU A 48 -5.35 -1.83 7.63
N LEU A 49 -4.88 -2.15 6.41
CA LEU A 49 -3.56 -1.74 5.97
C LEU A 49 -3.44 -0.22 5.87
N ARG A 50 -4.44 0.48 5.31
CA ARG A 50 -4.48 1.96 5.29
C ARG A 50 -4.33 2.53 6.71
N ASN A 51 -5.18 2.10 7.65
CA ASN A 51 -5.15 2.62 9.02
C ASN A 51 -3.79 2.35 9.71
N LEU A 52 -3.19 1.18 9.44
CA LEU A 52 -1.86 0.88 9.94
C LEU A 52 -0.81 1.81 9.33
N MET A 53 -0.79 1.98 8.01
CA MET A 53 0.17 2.86 7.33
C MET A 53 0.03 4.31 7.81
N ASP A 54 -1.19 4.78 8.05
CA ASP A 54 -1.46 6.12 8.59
C ASP A 54 -0.99 6.29 10.06
N SER A 55 -0.87 5.18 10.80
CA SER A 55 -0.43 5.18 12.21
C SER A 55 1.08 5.13 12.39
N ILE A 56 1.84 4.81 11.33
CA ILE A 56 3.29 4.65 11.37
C ILE A 56 3.98 5.76 10.57
N ASP A 57 5.12 6.22 11.06
CA ASP A 57 5.94 7.23 10.38
C ASP A 57 6.82 6.55 9.32
N VAL A 58 6.24 6.30 8.15
CA VAL A 58 6.92 5.72 6.99
C VAL A 58 6.87 6.70 5.83
N GLU A 59 7.99 6.82 5.12
CA GLU A 59 8.07 7.67 3.94
C GLU A 59 7.05 7.21 2.88
N SER A 60 6.18 8.15 2.48
CA SER A 60 5.18 7.94 1.44
C SER A 60 5.35 8.90 0.26
N PHE A 61 4.90 8.44 -0.91
CA PHE A 61 4.82 9.23 -2.12
C PHE A 61 3.41 9.12 -2.71
N ASN A 62 2.80 10.26 -2.99
CA ASN A 62 1.42 10.35 -3.47
C ASN A 62 1.37 10.84 -4.91
N ILE A 63 0.54 10.21 -5.74
CA ILE A 63 0.24 10.67 -7.10
C ILE A 63 -1.26 10.78 -7.31
N ILE A 64 -1.66 11.70 -8.19
CA ILE A 64 -3.02 11.80 -8.70
C ILE A 64 -3.05 11.12 -10.07
N LEU A 65 -3.93 10.14 -10.22
CA LEU A 65 -4.14 9.41 -11.45
C LEU A 65 -4.94 10.24 -12.45
N ARG A 66 -4.90 9.85 -13.73
CA ARG A 66 -5.62 10.58 -14.78
C ARG A 66 -7.13 10.59 -14.64
N ASP A 67 -7.70 9.62 -13.93
CA ASP A 67 -9.13 9.54 -13.64
C ASP A 67 -9.55 10.36 -12.40
N GLY A 68 -8.60 11.03 -11.75
CA GLY A 68 -8.81 11.83 -10.55
C GLY A 68 -8.71 11.05 -9.24
N ASN A 69 -8.51 9.73 -9.29
CA ASN A 69 -8.18 8.93 -8.11
C ASN A 69 -6.71 9.18 -7.70
N TYR A 70 -6.27 8.57 -6.60
CA TYR A 70 -4.88 8.66 -6.16
C TYR A 70 -4.30 7.29 -5.86
N LEU A 71 -2.97 7.20 -5.92
CA LEU A 71 -2.19 6.11 -5.35
C LEU A 71 -1.19 6.69 -4.37
N GLU A 72 -1.06 6.02 -3.24
CA GLU A 72 -0.03 6.28 -2.25
C GLU A 72 0.93 5.10 -2.19
N PHE A 73 2.23 5.38 -2.24
CA PHE A 73 3.29 4.38 -2.17
C PHE A 73 4.07 4.57 -0.90
N PHE A 74 4.19 3.53 -0.09
CA PHE A 74 5.00 3.53 1.12
C PHE A 74 6.19 2.61 0.94
N ARG A 75 7.37 3.08 1.33
CA ARG A 75 8.59 2.29 1.21
C ARG A 75 8.93 1.57 2.51
N LEU A 76 9.00 0.24 2.45
CA LEU A 76 9.56 -0.60 3.49
C LEU A 76 10.98 -1.06 3.09
N ASP A 77 11.62 -1.85 3.97
CA ASP A 77 13.00 -2.31 3.76
C ASP A 77 13.09 -3.40 2.67
N ASP A 78 12.01 -4.13 2.44
CA ASP A 78 11.92 -5.30 1.56
C ASP A 78 10.82 -5.20 0.49
N VAL A 79 9.83 -4.31 0.67
CA VAL A 79 8.71 -4.12 -0.27
C VAL A 79 8.28 -2.64 -0.40
N ILE A 80 7.48 -2.34 -1.41
CA ILE A 80 6.64 -1.15 -1.50
C ILE A 80 5.19 -1.55 -1.25
N VAL A 81 4.48 -0.78 -0.42
CA VAL A 81 3.03 -0.89 -0.26
C VAL A 81 2.37 0.18 -1.11
N GLU A 82 1.62 -0.22 -2.14
CA GLU A 82 0.77 0.65 -2.96
C GLU A 82 -0.65 0.64 -2.39
N ILE A 83 -1.22 1.78 -2.02
CA ILE A 83 -2.60 1.88 -1.53
C ILE A 83 -3.38 2.87 -2.40
N GLY A 84 -4.38 2.34 -3.10
CA GLY A 84 -5.39 3.12 -3.82
C GLY A 84 -6.70 3.25 -3.03
N ASN A 85 -7.74 3.70 -3.72
CA ASN A 85 -9.07 3.90 -3.11
C ASN A 85 -9.69 2.59 -2.62
N ASP A 86 -9.65 1.54 -3.45
CA ASP A 86 -10.39 0.30 -3.18
C ASP A 86 -9.48 -0.90 -2.88
N VAL A 87 -8.22 -0.82 -3.30
CA VAL A 87 -7.25 -1.92 -3.20
C VAL A 87 -5.91 -1.44 -2.69
N ALA A 88 -5.21 -2.33 -2.00
CA ALA A 88 -3.79 -2.20 -1.68
C ALA A 88 -3.01 -3.37 -2.29
N PHE A 89 -1.75 -3.13 -2.65
CA PHE A 89 -0.87 -4.10 -3.27
C PHE A 89 0.52 -4.06 -2.63
N ILE A 90 1.09 -5.24 -2.40
CA ILE A 90 2.42 -5.41 -1.81
C ILE A 90 3.40 -5.82 -2.90
N ILE A 91 4.34 -4.94 -3.22
CA ILE A 91 5.22 -5.04 -4.39
C ILE A 91 6.65 -5.30 -3.91
N PRO A 92 7.33 -6.37 -4.37
CA PRO A 92 8.76 -6.53 -4.14
C PRO A 92 9.56 -5.32 -4.65
N LEU A 93 10.60 -4.90 -3.92
CA LEU A 93 11.39 -3.71 -4.30
C LEU A 93 11.98 -3.82 -5.71
N ASP A 94 12.43 -5.00 -6.13
CA ASP A 94 13.02 -5.23 -7.44
C ASP A 94 12.00 -5.19 -8.59
N GLU A 95 10.71 -5.30 -8.28
CA GLU A 95 9.61 -5.22 -9.25
C GLU A 95 8.97 -3.84 -9.34
N PHE A 96 9.25 -2.93 -8.39
CA PHE A 96 8.59 -1.62 -8.32
C PHE A 96 8.75 -0.78 -9.59
N ILE A 97 9.94 -0.79 -10.21
CA ILE A 97 10.17 -0.08 -11.47
C ILE A 97 9.36 -0.68 -12.63
N SER A 98 9.11 -1.99 -12.61
CA SER A 98 8.23 -2.64 -13.60
C SER A 98 6.79 -2.15 -13.42
N ARG A 99 6.31 -2.14 -12.17
CA ARG A 99 4.97 -1.64 -11.82
C ARG A 99 4.72 -0.20 -12.30
N ILE A 100 5.69 0.70 -12.09
CA ILE A 100 5.59 2.09 -12.57
C ILE A 100 5.46 2.15 -14.10
N ARG A 101 6.25 1.35 -14.82
CA ARG A 101 6.20 1.29 -16.29
C ARG A 101 4.84 0.80 -16.78
N GLU A 102 4.29 -0.22 -16.14
CA GLU A 102 2.95 -0.72 -16.46
C GLU A 102 1.89 0.36 -16.28
N LEU A 103 1.88 1.07 -15.14
CA LEU A 103 0.95 2.17 -14.89
C LEU A 103 1.02 3.23 -16.01
N ARG A 104 2.23 3.54 -16.48
CA ARG A 104 2.44 4.47 -17.60
C ARG A 104 1.98 3.88 -18.93
N GLU A 105 2.28 2.62 -19.22
CA GLU A 105 1.87 1.93 -20.45
C GLU A 105 0.34 1.86 -20.59
N PHE A 106 -0.37 1.67 -19.48
CA PHE A 106 -1.83 1.76 -19.42
C PHE A 106 -2.37 3.19 -19.37
N ASN A 107 -1.49 4.19 -19.50
CA ASN A 107 -1.84 5.61 -19.48
C ASN A 107 -2.58 6.01 -18.18
N ILE A 108 -2.28 5.35 -17.06
CA ILE A 108 -2.84 5.64 -15.74
C ILE A 108 -2.12 6.84 -15.10
N ILE A 109 -0.81 6.97 -15.36
CA ILE A 109 0.06 8.04 -14.86
C ILE A 109 0.74 8.80 -16.01
N SER A 110 1.38 9.93 -15.72
CA SER A 110 2.15 10.71 -16.68
C SER A 110 3.64 10.30 -16.71
N ASP A 111 4.38 10.74 -17.73
CA ASP A 111 5.84 10.55 -17.75
C ASP A 111 6.54 11.33 -16.61
N GLU A 112 5.96 12.47 -16.18
CA GLU A 112 6.45 13.25 -15.02
C GLU A 112 6.28 12.47 -13.70
N ASP A 113 5.17 11.76 -13.53
CA ASP A 113 4.94 10.88 -12.38
C ASP A 113 5.95 9.74 -12.36
N VAL A 114 6.25 9.14 -13.52
CA VAL A 114 7.26 8.07 -13.65
C VAL A 114 8.63 8.56 -13.21
N GLU A 115 9.05 9.74 -13.67
CA GLU A 115 10.33 10.34 -13.29
C GLU A 115 10.39 10.61 -11.79
N SER A 116 9.31 11.18 -11.23
CA SER A 116 9.22 11.53 -9.81
C SER A 116 9.24 10.28 -8.91
N LEU A 117 8.44 9.26 -9.22
CA LEU A 117 8.41 7.99 -8.49
C LEU A 117 9.74 7.24 -8.58
N THR A 118 10.35 7.22 -9.76
CA THR A 118 11.67 6.57 -9.94
C THR A 118 12.75 7.31 -9.16
N SER A 119 12.70 8.65 -9.13
CA SER A 119 13.63 9.46 -8.36
C SER A 119 13.45 9.24 -6.86
N TRP A 120 12.20 9.25 -6.38
CA TRP A 120 11.86 8.93 -4.99
C TRP A 120 12.40 7.56 -4.58
N PHE A 121 12.09 6.52 -5.37
CA PHE A 121 12.57 5.16 -5.11
C PHE A 121 14.09 5.02 -5.08
N ARG A 122 14.82 5.77 -5.91
CA ARG A 122 16.28 5.76 -5.92
C ARG A 122 16.90 6.63 -4.82
N GLY A 123 16.17 7.64 -4.36
CA GLY A 123 16.64 8.64 -3.40
C GLY A 123 16.57 8.19 -1.94
N SER A 124 15.69 7.25 -1.60
CA SER A 124 15.58 6.72 -0.22
C SER A 124 16.53 5.54 0.08
N GLY A 125 17.73 5.55 -0.51
CA GLY A 125 18.79 4.54 -0.31
C GLY A 125 20.04 5.11 0.34
#